data_AF-A0A139N6S5-F1
#
_entry.id   AF-A0A139N6S5-F1
#
_cell.length_a   1.000
_cell.length_b   1.000
_cell.length_c   1.000
_cell.angle_alpha   90.00
_cell.angle_beta   90.00
_cell.angle_gamma   90.00
#
_symmetry.space_group_name_H-M   'P 1'
#
loop_
_entity.id
_entity.type
_entity.pdbx_description
1 polymer ?
#
loop_
_entity_poly.entity_id
_entity_poly.type
_entity_poly.pdbx_seq_one_letter_code
_entity_poly.pdbx_strand_id
1 'polypeptide(L)' 'MSRKGTPADNACIEWFHSVLKSETFYLHKWRNLTKDSITEIVKNYIIFYNETRVQQRLNDLSPVEYRKLAA' A
#
# COMPACT_ATOMS: atom_id res chain seq x y z
N MET A 1 9.68 19.71 22.13
CA MET A 1 9.77 18.29 22.53
C MET A 1 8.86 17.47 21.62
N SER A 2 9.34 16.36 21.08
CA SER A 2 8.47 15.46 20.28
C SER A 2 7.50 14.72 21.20
N ARG A 3 6.24 14.56 20.78
CA ARG A 3 5.27 13.77 21.54
C ARG A 3 5.64 12.28 21.47
N LYS A 4 5.30 11.52 22.51
CA LYS A 4 5.42 10.06 22.48
C LYS A 4 4.50 9.50 21.38
N GLY A 5 5.00 8.53 20.62
CA GLY A 5 4.22 7.82 19.62
C GLY A 5 3.13 6.94 20.26
N THR A 6 2.04 6.77 19.53
CA THR A 6 0.89 5.92 19.88
C THR A 6 0.71 4.82 18.83
N PRO A 7 0.04 3.70 19.14
CA PRO A 7 -0.25 2.66 18.15
C PRO A 7 -0.99 3.19 16.92
N ALA A 8 -1.85 4.21 17.10
CA ALA A 8 -2.58 4.83 16.00
C ALA A 8 -1.67 5.50 14.96
N ASP A 9 -0.47 5.95 15.37
CA ASP A 9 0.51 6.55 14.46
C ASP A 9 1.08 5.52 13.47
N ASN A 10 1.10 4.23 13.85
CA ASN A 10 1.64 3.13 13.03
C ASN A 10 0.53 2.35 12.28
N ALA A 11 -0.72 2.46 12.73
CA ALA A 11 -1.84 1.68 12.20
C ALA A 11 -2.00 1.77 10.67
N CYS A 12 -1.81 2.95 10.09
CA CYS A 12 -1.95 3.16 8.65
C CYS A 12 -0.94 2.35 7.83
N ILE A 13 0.34 2.36 8.24
CA ILE A 13 1.40 1.65 7.51
C ILE A 13 1.33 0.14 7.75
N GLU A 14 0.92 -0.29 8.95
CA GLU A 14 0.67 -1.70 9.25
C GLU A 14 -0.44 -2.28 8.37
N TRP A 15 -1.53 -1.53 8.23
CA TRP A 15 -2.61 -1.92 7.36
C TRP A 15 -2.15 -2.02 5.90
N PHE A 16 -1.42 -1.01 5.40
CA PHE A 16 -0.84 -1.07 4.04
C PHE A 16 0.02 -2.33 3.83
N HIS A 17 0.92 -2.65 4.77
CA HIS A 17 1.76 -3.84 4.67
C HIS A 17 0.96 -5.15 4.72
N SER A 18 -0.10 -5.22 5.50
CA SER A 18 -0.99 -6.39 5.55
C SER A 18 -1.63 -6.63 4.20
N VAL A 19 -2.21 -5.57 3.62
CA VAL A 19 -2.90 -5.64 2.33
C VAL A 19 -1.92 -5.97 1.19
N LEU A 20 -0.76 -5.29 1.14
CA LEU A 20 0.30 -5.58 0.17
C LEU A 20 0.68 -7.06 0.17
N LYS A 21 0.95 -7.64 1.36
CA LYS A 21 1.32 -9.06 1.45
C LYS A 21 0.19 -9.99 1.03
N SER A 22 -1.03 -9.68 1.42
CA SER A 22 -2.20 -10.50 1.08
C SER A 22 -2.51 -10.51 -0.42
N GLU A 23 -2.39 -9.37 -1.09
CA GLU A 23 -2.76 -9.21 -2.50
C GLU A 23 -1.61 -9.57 -3.46
N THR A 24 -0.38 -9.72 -2.99
CA THR A 24 0.78 -10.05 -3.86
C THR A 24 1.44 -11.38 -3.51
N PHE A 25 1.88 -11.54 -2.27
CA PHE A 25 2.74 -12.66 -1.87
C PHE A 25 1.94 -13.89 -1.45
N TYR A 26 0.78 -13.72 -0.82
CA TYR A 26 -0.01 -14.84 -0.30
C TYR A 26 -0.90 -15.51 -1.36
N LEU A 27 -1.22 -14.82 -2.46
CA LEU A 27 -2.01 -15.39 -3.56
C LEU A 27 -1.21 -16.38 -4.43
N HIS A 28 0.13 -16.30 -4.42
CA HIS A 28 0.99 -17.10 -5.28
C HIS A 28 1.98 -17.94 -4.48
N LYS A 29 2.15 -19.22 -4.86
CA LYS A 29 3.19 -20.09 -4.31
C LYS A 29 4.53 -19.80 -4.99
N TRP A 30 5.15 -18.71 -4.60
CA TRP A 30 6.46 -18.33 -5.10
C TRP A 30 7.53 -19.35 -4.69
N ARG A 31 8.21 -19.97 -5.66
CA ARG A 31 9.31 -20.92 -5.39
C ARG A 31 10.70 -20.29 -5.49
N ASN A 32 10.84 -19.16 -6.20
CA ASN A 32 12.13 -18.56 -6.53
C ASN A 32 12.06 -17.01 -6.58
N LEU A 33 11.64 -16.36 -5.50
CA LEU A 33 11.69 -14.90 -5.41
C LEU A 33 13.13 -14.43 -5.16
N THR A 34 13.69 -13.64 -6.07
CA THR A 34 14.94 -12.92 -5.85
C THR A 34 14.67 -11.57 -5.19
N LYS A 35 15.69 -10.96 -4.59
CA LYS A 35 15.59 -9.61 -4.00
C LYS A 35 15.13 -8.57 -5.03
N ASP A 36 15.62 -8.67 -6.26
CA ASP A 36 15.26 -7.77 -7.36
C ASP A 36 13.77 -7.93 -7.73
N SER A 37 13.32 -9.18 -7.90
CA SER A 37 11.91 -9.48 -8.18
C SER A 37 10.98 -8.99 -7.06
N ILE A 38 11.35 -9.17 -5.79
CA ILE A 38 10.57 -8.64 -4.66
C ILE A 38 10.50 -7.11 -4.73
N THR A 39 11.62 -6.45 -5.03
CA THR A 39 11.69 -5.00 -5.12
C THR A 39 10.81 -4.47 -6.24
N GLU A 40 10.81 -5.14 -7.40
CA GLU A 40 9.95 -4.81 -8.53
C GLU A 40 8.46 -5.00 -8.20
N ILE A 41 8.09 -6.14 -7.60
CA ILE A 41 6.71 -6.40 -7.14
C ILE A 41 6.23 -5.29 -6.19
N VAL A 42 7.05 -4.92 -5.21
CA VAL A 42 6.70 -3.88 -4.23
C VAL A 42 6.55 -2.52 -4.92
N LYS A 43 7.47 -2.14 -5.81
CA LYS A 43 7.38 -0.88 -6.57
C LYS A 43 6.11 -0.82 -7.41
N ASN A 44 5.83 -1.88 -8.16
CA ASN A 44 4.64 -1.96 -9.01
C ASN A 44 3.36 -1.90 -8.17
N TYR A 45 3.34 -2.58 -7.02
CA TYR A 45 2.20 -2.52 -6.11
C TYR A 45 2.00 -1.12 -5.51
N ILE A 46 3.06 -0.41 -5.17
CA ILE A 46 2.97 0.98 -4.68
C ILE A 46 2.37 1.91 -5.75
N ILE A 47 2.78 1.76 -7.02
CA ILE A 47 2.23 2.54 -8.13
C ILE A 47 0.74 2.23 -8.29
N PHE A 48 0.39 0.95 -8.39
CA PHE A 48 -1.01 0.50 -8.46
C PHE A 48 -1.84 1.04 -7.30
N TYR A 49 -1.34 0.92 -6.08
CA TYR A 49 -2.03 1.36 -4.87
C TYR A 49 -2.32 2.87 -4.92
N ASN A 50 -1.38 3.69 -5.38
CA ASN A 50 -1.54 5.14 -5.38
C ASN A 50 -2.33 5.68 -6.57
N GLU A 51 -2.16 5.11 -7.75
CA GLU A 51 -2.65 5.68 -9.00
C GLU A 51 -3.88 4.98 -9.55
N THR A 52 -4.12 3.72 -9.19
CA THR A 52 -5.16 2.89 -9.83
C THR A 52 -6.15 2.29 -8.85
N ARG A 53 -5.75 2.07 -7.58
CA ARG A 53 -6.60 1.39 -6.60
C ARG A 53 -7.84 2.21 -6.26
N VAL A 54 -8.99 1.71 -6.67
CA VAL A 54 -10.30 2.23 -6.27
C VAL A 54 -10.53 1.96 -4.78
N GLN A 55 -10.84 3.01 -4.02
CA GLN A 55 -11.17 2.90 -2.60
C GLN A 55 -12.53 3.53 -2.32
N GLN A 56 -13.49 2.73 -1.83
CA GLN A 56 -14.84 3.22 -1.49
C GLN A 56 -14.82 4.39 -0.49
N ARG A 57 -13.88 4.37 0.45
CA ARG A 57 -13.67 5.47 1.41
C ARG A 57 -13.24 6.79 0.77
N LEU A 58 -12.73 6.74 -0.46
CA LEU A 58 -12.29 7.88 -1.24
C LEU A 58 -13.27 8.20 -2.39
N ASN A 59 -14.55 7.84 -2.24
CA ASN A 59 -15.57 7.99 -3.29
C ASN A 59 -15.20 7.26 -4.60
N ASP A 60 -14.68 6.04 -4.47
CA ASP A 60 -14.26 5.18 -5.58
C ASP A 60 -13.12 5.78 -6.44
N LEU A 61 -12.32 6.67 -5.86
CA LEU A 61 -11.13 7.25 -6.48
C LEU A 61 -9.85 6.58 -6.01
N SER A 62 -8.79 6.73 -6.81
CA SER A 62 -7.43 6.41 -6.37
C SER A 62 -6.91 7.43 -5.34
N PRO A 63 -5.95 7.06 -4.47
CA PRO A 63 -5.35 7.98 -3.51
C PRO A 63 -4.75 9.25 -4.13
N VAL A 64 -4.23 9.17 -5.36
CA VAL A 64 -3.72 10.34 -6.08
C VAL A 64 -4.86 11.20 -6.61
N GLU A 65 -5.90 10.61 -7.21
CA GLU A 65 -7.06 11.36 -7.69
C GLU A 65 -7.79 12.07 -6.56
N TYR A 66 -8.04 11.38 -5.45
CA TYR A 66 -8.66 11.97 -4.27
C TYR A 66 -7.84 13.17 -3.74
N ARG A 67 -6.50 13.06 -3.71
CA ARG A 67 -5.62 14.16 -3.31
C ARG A 67 -5.68 15.36 -4.27
N LYS A 68 -5.87 15.14 -5.57
CA LYS A 68 -6.02 16.21 -6.55
C LYS A 68 -7.33 16.97 -6.41
N LEU A 69 -8.40 16.33 -5.92
CA LEU A 69 -9.69 16.99 -5.66
C LEU A 69 -9.73 17.77 -4.34
N ALA A 70 -8.90 17.38 -3.38
CA ALA A 70 -8.80 18.03 -2.07
C ALA A 70 -7.79 19.22 -2.04
N ALA A 71 -7.10 19.47 -3.15
CA ALA A 71 -6.17 20.59 -3.34
C ALA A 71 -6.90 21.79 -3.96
#